data_AF-A0A959TUW4-F1
#
_entry.id   AF-A0A959TUW4-F1
#
_cell.length_a   1.000
_cell.length_b   1.000
_cell.length_c   1.000
_cell.angle_alpha   90.00
_cell.angle_beta   90.00
_cell.angle_gamma   90.00
#
_symmetry.space_group_name_H-M   'P 1'
#
loop_
_entity.id
_entity.type
_entity.pdbx_description
1 polymer ?
#
loop_
_entity_poly.entity_id
_entity_poly.type
_entity_poly.pdbx_seq_one_letter_code
_entity_poly.pdbx_strand_id
1 'polypeptide(L)'
;MVPRTTLSFYRYVRLEDPWAFRGELLRQWSALGVFGRTYLAHEGVNAQVSLPTALLHAFRNILNAIPEFTGVPLKIAVEENGRSFRKLTIKVKPKLVADGLPDGTFDSTNVGEHLDAGTFDLLHQDGATVVDMRNNYECAIGHFEGAYLPRSGTFRDVLHEVTDAMAGRRQESILLYCTGGIRCEKASAWLRHQGFSNVCQLHGGIIDYVRQVRAQGRESRFKGRNFVFDDRLSERITDDLLGTCVQCGQATDRIANCMEESCNLLLVQCPQCAAKYADCCSPSCREIHLLPVEAQREWRKGRVTRSTITKAVTNAQAHQELIREQEAALALNGTLHPELSDVTRKVIPAS
;
A
#
# COMPACT_ATOMS: atom_id res chain seq x y z
N MET A 1 -9.78 -11.91 -22.97
CA MET A 1 -9.04 -10.80 -22.31
C MET A 1 -7.56 -11.03 -22.60
N VAL A 2 -6.80 -10.01 -23.03
CA VAL A 2 -5.36 -10.18 -23.30
C VAL A 2 -4.63 -10.47 -21.98
N PRO A 3 -3.84 -11.55 -21.87
CA PRO A 3 -3.05 -11.82 -20.67
C PRO A 3 -2.13 -10.65 -20.33
N ARG A 4 -2.06 -10.29 -19.05
CA ARG A 4 -1.25 -9.18 -18.56
C ARG A 4 -0.29 -9.67 -17.48
N THR A 5 0.83 -8.98 -17.34
CA THR A 5 1.80 -9.19 -16.27
C THR A 5 1.89 -7.91 -15.45
N THR A 6 1.55 -8.04 -14.17
CA THR A 6 1.72 -7.00 -13.16
C THR A 6 3.09 -7.12 -12.52
N LEU A 7 3.78 -5.98 -12.44
CA LEU A 7 5.11 -5.89 -11.87
C LEU A 7 5.31 -4.56 -11.18
N SER A 8 6.33 -4.50 -10.33
CA SER A 8 6.81 -3.27 -9.73
C SER A 8 8.32 -3.16 -9.86
N PHE A 9 8.82 -1.93 -9.85
CA PHE A 9 10.24 -1.65 -9.76
C PHE A 9 10.46 -0.26 -9.17
N TYR A 10 11.64 -0.06 -8.61
CA TYR A 10 12.10 1.27 -8.23
C TYR A 10 13.60 1.36 -8.49
N ARG A 11 14.08 2.60 -8.58
CA ARG A 11 15.50 2.88 -8.55
C ARG A 11 15.73 4.28 -8.00
N TYR A 12 16.64 4.38 -7.05
CA TYR A 12 17.22 5.65 -6.66
C TYR A 12 18.34 6.00 -7.63
N VAL A 13 18.13 7.05 -8.43
CA VAL A 13 19.05 7.55 -9.45
C VAL A 13 18.72 9.01 -9.67
N ARG A 14 19.74 9.86 -9.82
CA ARG A 14 19.52 11.28 -10.02
C ARG A 14 18.87 11.50 -11.39
N LEU A 15 17.64 12.01 -11.40
CA LEU A 15 16.96 12.48 -12.60
C LEU A 15 17.05 14.01 -12.65
N GLU A 16 17.75 14.55 -13.66
CA GLU A 16 17.91 16.00 -13.81
C GLU A 16 16.56 16.68 -14.07
N ASP A 17 15.79 16.15 -15.02
CA ASP A 17 14.44 16.64 -15.35
C ASP A 17 13.38 15.53 -15.31
N PRO A 18 12.78 15.28 -14.12
CA PRO A 18 11.69 14.32 -13.97
C PRO A 18 10.46 14.64 -14.84
N TRP A 19 10.26 15.90 -15.24
CA TRP A 19 9.12 16.31 -16.07
C TRP A 19 9.33 15.92 -17.53
N ALA A 20 10.53 16.09 -18.07
CA ALA A 20 10.89 15.57 -19.38
C ALA A 20 10.74 14.04 -19.41
N PHE A 21 11.29 13.33 -18.41
CA PHE A 21 11.13 11.88 -18.28
C PHE A 21 9.66 11.45 -18.24
N ARG A 22 8.81 12.18 -17.51
CA ARG A 22 7.37 11.90 -17.45
C ARG A 22 6.74 11.90 -18.84
N GLY A 23 7.04 12.90 -19.66
CA GLY A 23 6.48 13.03 -21.00
C GLY A 23 6.88 11.86 -21.90
N GLU A 24 8.15 11.49 -21.85
CA GLU A 24 8.69 10.41 -22.68
C GLU A 24 8.15 9.03 -22.26
N LEU A 25 8.19 8.70 -20.97
CA LEU A 25 7.66 7.44 -20.47
C LEU A 25 6.16 7.32 -20.74
N LEU A 26 5.40 8.41 -20.59
CA LEU A 26 3.96 8.38 -20.85
C LEU A 26 3.67 8.01 -22.30
N ARG A 27 4.42 8.57 -23.26
CA ARG A 27 4.27 8.28 -24.69
C ARG A 27 4.63 6.82 -24.99
N GLN A 28 5.81 6.37 -24.60
CA GLN A 28 6.30 5.02 -24.90
C GLN A 28 5.45 3.93 -24.23
N TRP A 29 5.10 4.11 -22.96
CA TRP A 29 4.36 3.10 -22.21
C TRP A 29 2.88 3.05 -22.61
N SER A 30 2.30 4.19 -23.01
CA SER A 30 0.94 4.18 -23.59
C SER A 30 0.90 3.39 -24.90
N ALA A 31 1.92 3.51 -25.75
CA ALA A 31 2.02 2.75 -27.00
C ALA A 31 2.15 1.23 -26.77
N LEU A 32 2.77 0.82 -25.65
CA LEU A 32 2.84 -0.58 -25.24
C LEU A 32 1.59 -1.08 -24.48
N GLY A 33 0.56 -0.25 -24.31
CA GLY A 33 -0.64 -0.62 -23.57
C GLY A 33 -0.39 -0.86 -22.07
N VAL A 34 0.61 -0.20 -21.50
CA VAL A 34 0.91 -0.24 -20.06
C VAL A 34 -0.18 0.51 -19.30
N PHE A 35 -0.63 -0.07 -18.20
CA PHE A 35 -1.43 0.59 -17.16
C PHE A 35 -0.62 0.59 -15.87
N GLY A 36 -0.95 1.46 -14.92
CA GLY A 36 -0.17 1.53 -13.70
C GLY A 36 -0.08 2.90 -13.09
N ARG A 37 0.67 2.95 -12.00
CA ARG A 37 1.05 4.18 -11.32
C ARG A 37 2.56 4.26 -11.23
N THR A 38 3.09 5.40 -11.63
CA THR A 38 4.52 5.67 -11.56
C THR A 38 4.76 7.05 -10.98
N TYR A 39 5.67 7.10 -10.03
CA TYR A 39 6.19 8.32 -9.45
C TYR A 39 7.62 8.54 -9.95
N LEU A 40 7.86 9.75 -10.42
CA LEU A 40 9.18 10.26 -10.75
C LEU A 40 9.52 11.36 -9.76
N ALA A 41 10.75 11.40 -9.32
CA ALA A 41 11.30 12.46 -8.49
C ALA A 41 12.74 12.71 -8.93
N HIS A 42 13.35 13.80 -8.47
CA HIS A 42 14.78 14.02 -8.73
C HIS A 42 15.65 12.88 -8.19
N GLU A 43 15.16 12.15 -7.18
CA GLU A 43 15.84 10.98 -6.60
C GLU A 43 15.57 9.66 -7.35
N GLY A 44 14.72 9.63 -8.39
CA GLY A 44 14.59 8.44 -9.24
C GLY A 44 13.17 8.09 -9.69
N VAL A 45 12.86 6.79 -9.73
CA VAL A 45 11.58 6.22 -10.18
C VAL A 45 11.02 5.18 -9.21
N ASN A 46 9.70 5.15 -9.05
CA ASN A 46 8.94 4.12 -8.35
C ASN A 46 7.70 3.79 -9.18
N ALA A 47 7.57 2.55 -9.65
CA ALA A 47 6.54 2.12 -10.56
C ALA A 47 5.85 0.84 -10.10
N GLN A 48 4.52 0.82 -10.21
CA GLN A 48 3.69 -0.37 -10.20
C GLN A 48 2.87 -0.36 -11.48
N VAL A 49 3.10 -1.34 -12.36
CA VAL A 49 2.53 -1.36 -13.70
C VAL A 49 1.99 -2.74 -14.05
N SER A 50 1.05 -2.77 -14.98
CA SER A 50 0.55 -3.97 -15.64
C SER A 50 0.63 -3.74 -17.13
N LEU A 51 1.12 -4.71 -17.90
CA LEU A 51 1.25 -4.62 -19.35
C LEU A 51 0.88 -5.95 -20.02
N PRO A 52 0.57 -5.96 -21.33
CA PRO A 52 0.37 -7.21 -22.06
C PRO A 52 1.59 -8.13 -21.90
N THR A 53 1.38 -9.38 -21.49
CA THR A 53 2.48 -10.31 -21.17
C THR A 53 3.42 -10.52 -22.34
N ALA A 54 2.88 -10.56 -23.57
CA ALA A 54 3.68 -10.69 -24.80
C ALA A 54 4.66 -9.52 -25.02
N LEU A 55 4.42 -8.36 -24.41
CA LEU A 55 5.26 -7.17 -24.53
C LEU A 55 6.26 -7.01 -23.39
N LEU A 56 6.33 -7.96 -22.44
CA LEU A 56 7.22 -7.87 -21.28
C LEU A 56 8.70 -7.73 -21.67
N HIS A 57 9.14 -8.46 -22.69
CA HIS A 57 10.52 -8.36 -23.18
C HIS A 57 10.79 -7.01 -23.83
N ALA A 58 9.86 -6.50 -24.64
CA ALA A 58 9.97 -5.17 -25.25
C ALA A 58 10.02 -4.06 -24.19
N PHE A 59 9.18 -4.15 -23.16
CA PHE A 59 9.18 -3.23 -22.04
C PHE A 59 10.52 -3.24 -21.29
N ARG A 60 11.08 -4.43 -21.03
CA ARG A 60 12.40 -4.58 -20.40
C ARG A 60 13.51 -3.95 -21.24
N ASN A 61 13.48 -4.12 -22.57
CA ASN A 61 14.44 -3.51 -23.48
C ASN A 61 14.35 -1.98 -23.46
N ILE A 62 13.15 -1.42 -23.43
CA ILE A 62 12.94 0.03 -23.30
C ILE A 62 13.56 0.55 -21.99
N LEU A 63 13.30 -0.12 -20.87
CA LEU A 63 13.91 0.27 -19.59
C LEU A 63 15.43 0.16 -19.63
N ASN A 64 15.97 -0.89 -20.24
CA ASN A 64 17.42 -1.08 -20.37
C ASN A 64 18.09 -0.09 -21.33
N ALA A 65 17.35 0.51 -22.27
CA ALA A 65 17.88 1.53 -23.16
C ALA A 65 18.01 2.90 -22.48
N ILE A 66 17.38 3.09 -21.32
CA ILE A 66 17.48 4.29 -20.51
C ILE A 66 18.66 4.12 -19.54
N PRO A 67 19.74 4.91 -19.64
CA PRO A 67 20.91 4.77 -18.78
C PRO A 67 20.56 4.69 -17.29
N GLU A 68 19.64 5.54 -16.84
CA GLU A 68 19.19 5.62 -15.45
C GLU A 68 18.45 4.36 -14.99
N PHE A 69 17.81 3.61 -15.90
CA PHE A 69 17.00 2.41 -15.58
C PHE A 69 17.66 1.10 -16.02
N THR A 70 18.89 1.15 -16.53
CA THR A 70 19.62 -0.03 -17.03
C THR A 70 19.75 -1.11 -15.95
N GLY A 71 19.22 -2.30 -16.23
CA GLY A 71 19.29 -3.44 -15.31
C GLY A 71 18.41 -3.30 -14.06
N VAL A 72 17.39 -2.42 -14.07
CA VAL A 72 16.48 -2.30 -12.92
C VAL A 72 15.75 -3.64 -12.66
N PRO A 73 15.77 -4.17 -11.42
CA PRO A 73 15.07 -5.41 -11.10
C PRO A 73 13.55 -5.24 -11.23
N LEU A 74 12.94 -6.09 -12.06
CA LEU A 74 11.48 -6.13 -12.23
C LEU A 74 10.90 -7.21 -11.29
N LYS A 75 10.05 -6.77 -10.37
CA LYS A 75 9.40 -7.64 -9.38
C LYS A 75 8.01 -8.00 -9.89
N ILE A 76 7.89 -9.19 -10.46
CA ILE A 76 6.62 -9.73 -10.94
C ILE A 76 5.75 -10.08 -9.73
N ALA A 77 4.48 -9.71 -9.81
CA ALA A 77 3.53 -9.88 -8.72
C ALA A 77 3.21 -11.36 -8.45
N VAL A 78 2.76 -11.67 -7.24
CA VAL A 78 2.54 -13.05 -6.78
C VAL A 78 1.26 -13.65 -7.36
N GLU A 79 0.19 -12.86 -7.46
CA GLU A 79 -1.11 -13.27 -7.98
C GLU A 79 -1.56 -12.36 -9.13
N GLU A 80 -1.81 -12.91 -10.32
CA GLU A 80 -2.29 -12.13 -11.46
C GLU A 80 -3.76 -12.42 -11.77
N ASN A 81 -4.57 -11.38 -11.93
CA ASN A 81 -6.00 -11.50 -12.25
C ASN A 81 -6.46 -10.61 -13.41
N GLY A 82 -5.52 -9.93 -14.09
CA GLY A 82 -5.74 -9.06 -15.24
C GLY A 82 -6.36 -7.70 -14.89
N ARG A 83 -6.59 -7.39 -13.61
CA ARG A 83 -7.38 -6.22 -13.17
C ARG A 83 -6.62 -5.23 -12.29
N SER A 84 -5.30 -5.34 -12.15
CA SER A 84 -4.53 -4.49 -11.21
C SER A 84 -4.65 -2.98 -11.48
N PHE A 85 -4.76 -2.56 -12.74
CA PHE A 85 -4.85 -1.13 -13.09
C PHE A 85 -5.79 -0.86 -14.25
N ARG A 86 -6.51 0.26 -14.18
CA ARG A 86 -7.45 0.71 -15.22
C ARG A 86 -6.87 1.68 -16.24
N LYS A 87 -5.80 2.39 -15.89
CA LYS A 87 -5.14 3.40 -16.74
C LYS A 87 -3.69 3.59 -16.35
N LEU A 88 -2.91 4.17 -17.25
CA LEU A 88 -1.57 4.67 -16.96
C LEU A 88 -1.65 6.02 -16.25
N THR A 89 -0.86 6.20 -15.20
CA THR A 89 -0.70 7.48 -14.50
C THR A 89 0.74 7.64 -14.07
N ILE A 90 1.43 8.60 -14.67
CA ILE A 90 2.79 9.01 -14.28
C ILE A 90 2.70 10.40 -13.65
N LYS A 91 3.24 10.54 -12.44
CA LYS A 91 3.25 11.80 -11.68
C LYS A 91 4.67 12.14 -11.26
N VAL A 92 5.04 13.41 -11.42
CA VAL A 92 6.23 13.95 -10.75
C VAL A 92 5.87 14.27 -9.31
N LYS A 93 6.73 13.88 -8.38
CA LYS A 93 6.59 14.05 -6.94
C LYS A 93 7.88 14.63 -6.36
N PRO A 94 7.83 15.31 -5.20
CA PRO A 94 9.04 15.75 -4.52
C PRO A 94 9.95 14.57 -4.14
N LYS A 95 9.35 13.47 -3.68
CA LYS A 95 10.02 12.22 -3.30
C LYS A 95 9.25 11.01 -3.82
N LEU A 96 9.95 9.89 -4.03
CA LEU A 96 9.38 8.60 -4.43
C LEU A 96 8.53 7.96 -3.32
N VAL A 97 8.95 8.17 -2.07
CA VAL A 97 8.22 7.81 -0.85
C VAL A 97 8.18 9.01 0.08
N ALA A 98 7.04 9.24 0.72
CA ALA A 98 6.87 10.34 1.67
C ALA A 98 7.48 9.97 3.03
N ASP A 99 8.81 10.09 3.14
CA ASP A 99 9.58 9.77 4.36
C ASP A 99 9.44 10.84 5.47
N GLY A 100 9.15 12.09 5.12
CA GLY A 100 9.08 13.20 6.08
C GLY A 100 10.42 13.64 6.64
N LEU A 101 11.52 13.13 6.11
CA LEU A 101 12.86 13.49 6.52
C LEU A 101 13.30 14.80 5.85
N PRO A 102 14.09 15.64 6.54
CA PRO A 102 14.67 16.81 5.94
C PRO A 102 15.72 16.41 4.88
N ASP A 103 15.67 17.06 3.72
CA ASP A 103 16.58 16.74 2.63
C ASP A 103 18.01 17.23 2.92
N GLY A 104 19.00 16.46 2.50
CA GLY A 104 20.42 16.79 2.68
C GLY A 104 20.96 16.64 4.11
N THR A 105 20.15 16.17 5.07
CA THR A 105 20.61 15.99 6.47
C THR A 105 21.23 14.63 6.74
N PHE A 106 21.02 13.65 5.86
CA PHE A 106 21.61 12.34 5.96
C PHE A 106 21.94 11.78 4.58
N ASP A 107 22.92 10.88 4.54
CA ASP A 107 23.29 10.18 3.32
C ASP A 107 22.32 9.02 3.06
N SER A 108 21.39 9.23 2.13
CA SER A 108 20.43 8.20 1.73
C SER A 108 21.05 7.04 0.95
N THR A 109 22.33 7.11 0.60
CA THR A 109 23.08 6.01 -0.06
C THR A 109 23.74 5.07 0.94
N ASN A 110 23.92 5.49 2.19
CA ASN A 110 24.45 4.66 3.29
C ASN A 110 23.37 3.71 3.82
N VAL A 111 22.87 2.82 2.96
CA VAL A 111 21.83 1.84 3.27
C VAL A 111 22.38 0.64 4.03
N GLY A 112 21.49 -0.10 4.68
CA GLY A 112 21.82 -1.38 5.31
C GLY A 112 22.08 -2.49 4.30
N GLU A 113 22.72 -3.57 4.77
CA GLU A 113 23.03 -4.74 3.94
C GLU A 113 21.74 -5.39 3.39
N HIS A 114 21.74 -5.72 2.10
CA HIS A 114 20.62 -6.43 1.46
C HIS A 114 20.77 -7.93 1.64
N LEU A 115 19.79 -8.56 2.30
CA LEU A 115 19.77 -9.99 2.58
C LEU A 115 18.85 -10.73 1.61
N ASP A 116 19.27 -11.92 1.18
CA ASP A 116 18.37 -12.87 0.52
C ASP A 116 17.39 -13.51 1.53
N ALA A 117 16.42 -14.29 1.04
CA ALA A 117 15.41 -14.88 1.89
C ALA A 117 15.98 -15.86 2.92
N GLY A 118 17.00 -16.63 2.53
CA GLY A 118 17.60 -17.64 3.40
C GLY A 118 18.36 -17.03 4.56
N THR A 119 19.18 -16.02 4.28
CA THR A 119 19.99 -15.29 5.26
C THR A 119 19.10 -14.47 6.18
N PHE A 120 18.05 -13.84 5.64
CA PHE A 120 17.04 -13.14 6.44
C PHE A 120 16.34 -14.07 7.44
N ASP A 121 15.90 -15.24 6.99
CA ASP A 121 15.28 -16.24 7.87
C ASP A 121 16.24 -16.74 8.95
N LEU A 122 17.51 -17.00 8.59
CA LEU A 122 18.53 -17.48 9.52
C LEU A 122 18.79 -16.44 10.63
N LEU A 123 19.06 -15.18 10.26
CA LEU A 123 19.30 -14.12 11.23
C LEU A 123 18.07 -13.86 12.12
N HIS A 124 16.87 -13.96 11.56
CA HIS A 124 15.63 -13.89 12.34
C HIS A 124 15.56 -15.02 13.38
N GLN A 125 15.89 -16.25 12.99
CA GLN A 125 15.93 -17.40 13.91
C GLN A 125 17.00 -17.25 14.99
N ASP A 126 18.12 -16.60 14.67
CA ASP A 126 19.22 -16.30 15.61
C ASP A 126 18.92 -15.11 16.55
N GLY A 127 17.69 -14.60 16.53
CA GLY A 127 17.21 -13.59 17.48
C GLY A 127 17.32 -12.14 17.00
N ALA A 128 17.63 -11.90 15.72
CA ALA A 128 17.59 -10.56 15.16
C ALA A 128 16.17 -9.97 15.19
N THR A 129 16.07 -8.66 15.37
CA THR A 129 14.79 -7.96 15.43
C THR A 129 14.27 -7.71 14.03
N VAL A 130 13.21 -8.42 13.64
CA VAL A 130 12.50 -8.15 12.39
C VAL A 130 11.53 -6.98 12.57
N VAL A 131 11.59 -5.99 11.67
CA VAL A 131 10.78 -4.77 11.74
C VAL A 131 10.04 -4.56 10.43
N ASP A 132 8.71 -4.44 10.53
CA ASP A 132 7.86 -4.08 9.39
C ASP A 132 7.91 -2.57 9.17
N MET A 133 8.39 -2.14 8.00
CA MET A 133 8.42 -0.72 7.61
C MET A 133 7.16 -0.32 6.80
N ARG A 134 6.10 -1.12 6.85
CA ARG A 134 4.83 -0.85 6.19
C ARG A 134 3.87 -0.09 7.09
N ASN A 135 2.78 0.42 6.51
CA ASN A 135 1.70 1.03 7.28
C ASN A 135 0.93 -0.06 8.05
N ASN A 136 0.31 0.30 9.17
CA ASN A 136 -0.40 -0.64 10.04
C ASN A 136 -1.44 -1.53 9.33
N TYR A 137 -2.22 -0.99 8.39
CA TYR A 137 -3.22 -1.74 7.64
C TYR A 137 -2.61 -2.81 6.73
N GLU A 138 -1.35 -2.64 6.31
CA GLU A 138 -0.61 -3.63 5.53
C GLU A 138 -0.14 -4.77 6.44
N CYS A 139 0.30 -4.43 7.66
CA CYS A 139 0.74 -5.38 8.69
C CYS A 139 -0.42 -6.22 9.22
N ALA A 140 -1.61 -5.61 9.33
CA ALA A 140 -2.80 -6.23 9.91
C ALA A 140 -3.25 -7.49 9.16
N ILE A 141 -3.01 -7.58 7.85
CA ILE A 141 -3.46 -8.72 7.04
C ILE A 141 -2.36 -9.75 6.75
N GLY A 142 -1.12 -9.46 7.12
CA GLY A 142 0.00 -10.39 6.95
C GLY A 142 1.31 -9.74 7.38
N HIS A 143 2.21 -10.52 7.99
CA HIS A 143 3.50 -10.06 8.50
C HIS A 143 4.43 -11.25 8.76
N PHE A 144 5.73 -10.99 8.97
CA PHE A 144 6.65 -12.00 9.48
C PHE A 144 6.33 -12.33 10.94
N GLU A 145 6.37 -13.62 11.30
CA GLU A 145 6.18 -14.07 12.67
C GLU A 145 7.18 -13.39 13.62
N GLY A 146 6.72 -12.88 14.76
CA GLY A 146 7.57 -12.21 15.75
C GLY A 146 8.10 -10.83 15.32
N ALA A 147 7.68 -10.28 14.17
CA ALA A 147 8.09 -8.96 13.74
C ALA A 147 7.49 -7.86 14.62
N TYR A 148 8.25 -6.78 14.81
CA TYR A 148 7.70 -5.52 15.30
C TYR A 148 6.77 -4.92 14.24
N LEU A 149 5.51 -4.68 14.61
CA LEU A 149 4.48 -4.13 13.74
C LEU A 149 4.17 -2.69 14.16
N PRO A 150 4.41 -1.69 13.32
CA PRO A 150 4.12 -0.31 13.65
C PRO A 150 2.61 -0.06 13.68
N ARG A 151 2.17 0.84 14.55
CA ARG A 151 0.77 1.26 14.70
C ARG A 151 0.40 2.41 13.77
N SER A 152 1.41 3.11 13.26
CA SER A 152 1.29 4.26 12.38
C SER A 152 0.65 3.94 11.01
N GLY A 153 -0.16 4.88 10.51
CA GLY A 153 -0.86 4.77 9.24
C GLY A 153 -0.10 5.31 8.03
N THR A 154 1.04 5.99 8.24
CA THR A 154 1.86 6.57 7.18
C THR A 154 3.33 6.20 7.35
N PHE A 155 4.07 6.08 6.24
CA PHE A 155 5.48 5.71 6.27
C PHE A 155 6.35 6.69 7.07
N ARG A 156 6.03 7.99 7.00
CA ARG A 156 6.68 9.02 7.82
C ARG A 156 6.56 8.69 9.31
N ASP A 157 5.34 8.45 9.76
CA ASP A 157 5.08 8.22 11.19
C ASP A 157 5.66 6.86 11.63
N VAL A 158 5.59 5.84 10.77
CA VAL A 158 6.25 4.54 10.98
C VAL A 158 7.75 4.72 11.19
N LEU A 159 8.41 5.56 10.40
CA LEU A 159 9.84 5.77 10.50
C LEU A 159 10.25 6.39 11.85
N HIS A 160 9.48 7.37 12.33
CA HIS A 160 9.68 7.95 13.66
C HIS A 160 9.39 6.92 14.76
N GLU A 161 8.24 6.25 14.70
CA GLU A 161 7.81 5.23 15.66
C GLU A 161 8.87 4.12 15.83
N VAL A 162 9.37 3.57 14.72
CA VAL A 162 10.40 2.52 14.74
C VAL A 162 11.72 3.03 15.30
N THR A 163 12.13 4.25 14.93
CA THR A 163 13.38 4.84 15.45
C THR A 163 13.34 4.94 16.97
N ASP A 164 12.22 5.41 17.52
CA ASP A 164 12.04 5.58 18.96
C ASP A 164 11.90 4.23 19.67
N ALA A 165 11.07 3.31 19.13
CA ALA A 165 10.85 1.99 19.71
C ALA A 165 12.12 1.13 19.75
N MET A 166 13.04 1.34 18.80
CA MET A 166 14.30 0.60 18.72
C MET A 166 15.49 1.33 19.36
N ALA A 167 15.30 2.53 19.94
CA ALA A 167 16.39 3.35 20.46
C ALA A 167 17.26 2.64 21.53
N GLY A 168 16.67 1.76 22.33
CA GLY A 168 17.38 0.92 23.32
C GLY A 168 18.18 -0.24 22.72
N ARG A 169 17.99 -0.53 21.43
CA ARG A 169 18.48 -1.73 20.71
C ARG A 169 19.44 -1.37 19.58
N ARG A 170 20.08 -0.20 19.65
CA ARG A 170 20.95 0.34 18.57
C ARG A 170 22.11 -0.57 18.18
N GLN A 171 22.57 -1.44 19.08
CA GLN A 171 23.66 -2.39 18.84
C GLN A 171 23.18 -3.78 18.43
N GLU A 172 21.87 -4.02 18.42
CA GLU A 172 21.30 -5.29 18.01
C GLU A 172 21.12 -5.34 16.49
N SER A 173 21.03 -6.56 15.96
CA SER A 173 20.70 -6.81 14.56
C SER A 173 19.25 -6.45 14.28
N ILE A 174 19.01 -5.48 13.39
CA ILE A 174 17.68 -5.05 12.95
C ILE A 174 17.49 -5.42 11.48
N LEU A 175 16.47 -6.22 11.19
CA LEU A 175 16.12 -6.68 9.85
C LEU A 175 14.85 -5.98 9.37
N LEU A 176 15.01 -5.06 8.42
CA LEU A 176 13.89 -4.30 7.86
C LEU A 176 13.27 -5.03 6.68
N TYR A 177 11.94 -4.95 6.56
CA TYR A 177 11.25 -5.37 5.34
C TYR A 177 10.08 -4.45 5.01
N CYS A 178 9.68 -4.49 3.74
CA CYS A 178 8.42 -3.94 3.26
C CYS A 178 7.98 -4.72 2.01
N THR A 179 6.89 -4.32 1.36
CA THR A 179 6.32 -5.01 0.19
C THR A 179 7.35 -5.28 -0.90
N GLY A 180 8.11 -4.26 -1.29
CA GLY A 180 9.00 -4.32 -2.45
C GLY A 180 10.40 -3.76 -2.23
N GLY A 181 10.77 -3.31 -1.02
CA GLY A 181 12.12 -2.82 -0.68
C GLY A 181 12.31 -1.29 -0.63
N ILE A 182 11.56 -0.50 -1.42
CA ILE A 182 11.83 0.95 -1.57
C ILE A 182 11.83 1.76 -0.27
N ARG A 183 10.97 1.39 0.70
CA ARG A 183 10.89 2.04 2.02
C ARG A 183 12.10 1.68 2.89
N CYS A 184 12.58 0.45 2.79
CA CYS A 184 13.72 -0.05 3.56
C CYS A 184 15.02 0.65 3.16
N GLU A 185 15.16 1.10 1.91
CA GLU A 185 16.32 1.91 1.51
C GLU A 185 16.42 3.19 2.34
N LYS A 186 15.33 3.96 2.42
CA LYS A 186 15.27 5.20 3.23
C LYS A 186 15.37 4.90 4.72
N ALA A 187 14.64 3.88 5.18
CA ALA A 187 14.59 3.54 6.60
C ALA A 187 15.93 3.05 7.13
N SER A 188 16.63 2.18 6.38
CA SER A 188 17.92 1.66 6.80
C SER A 188 18.98 2.76 6.86
N ALA A 189 19.04 3.64 5.85
CA ALA A 189 19.94 4.78 5.86
C ALA A 189 19.63 5.75 7.01
N TRP A 190 18.35 5.98 7.30
CA TRP A 190 17.93 6.81 8.44
C TRP A 190 18.33 6.20 9.79
N LEU A 191 18.06 4.92 10.03
CA LEU A 191 18.45 4.25 11.28
C LEU A 191 19.97 4.26 11.43
N ARG A 192 20.75 4.01 10.38
CA ARG A 192 22.22 4.10 10.44
C ARG A 192 22.68 5.51 10.82
N HIS A 193 22.05 6.54 10.25
CA HIS A 193 22.31 7.93 10.64
C HIS A 193 21.96 8.22 12.11
N GLN A 194 20.93 7.54 12.67
CA GLN A 194 20.53 7.62 14.08
C GLN A 194 21.38 6.74 15.03
N GLY A 195 22.50 6.19 14.54
CA GLY A 195 23.49 5.46 15.34
C GLY A 195 23.20 3.97 15.51
N PHE A 196 22.33 3.38 14.69
CA PHE A 196 22.13 1.93 14.66
C PHE A 196 23.26 1.26 13.86
N SER A 197 23.98 0.34 14.48
CA SER A 197 25.21 -0.24 13.91
C SER A 197 24.93 -1.40 12.96
N ASN A 198 23.97 -2.25 13.28
CA ASN A 198 23.66 -3.46 12.50
C ASN A 198 22.24 -3.45 11.91
N VAL A 199 22.07 -2.71 10.82
CA VAL A 199 20.80 -2.62 10.09
C VAL A 199 20.94 -3.35 8.76
N CYS A 200 20.11 -4.37 8.56
CA CYS A 200 19.98 -5.12 7.31
C CYS A 200 18.56 -4.98 6.76
N GLN A 201 18.36 -5.33 5.48
CA GLN A 201 17.08 -5.22 4.82
C GLN A 201 16.84 -6.38 3.84
N LEU A 202 15.58 -6.82 3.75
CA LEU A 202 15.18 -7.88 2.84
C LEU A 202 15.27 -7.43 1.38
N HIS A 203 16.19 -8.02 0.61
CA HIS A 203 16.40 -7.70 -0.78
C HIS A 203 15.13 -7.96 -1.59
N GLY A 204 14.63 -6.92 -2.28
CA GLY A 204 13.40 -7.02 -3.06
C GLY A 204 12.10 -7.11 -2.26
N GLY A 205 12.17 -7.10 -0.92
CA GLY A 205 11.02 -7.14 -0.02
C GLY A 205 10.24 -8.46 -0.03
N ILE A 206 9.01 -8.42 0.47
CA ILE A 206 8.12 -9.58 0.60
C ILE A 206 7.92 -10.29 -0.76
N ILE A 207 7.79 -9.53 -1.85
CA ILE A 207 7.57 -10.11 -3.19
C ILE A 207 8.73 -11.03 -3.59
N ASP A 208 9.98 -10.58 -3.40
CA ASP A 208 11.15 -11.37 -3.78
C ASP A 208 11.39 -12.53 -2.82
N TYR A 209 11.16 -12.32 -1.52
CA TYR A 209 11.20 -13.36 -0.50
C TYR A 209 10.29 -14.53 -0.83
N VAL A 210 9.02 -14.25 -1.13
CA VAL A 210 8.04 -15.28 -1.47
C VAL A 210 8.44 -16.04 -2.74
N ARG A 211 9.01 -15.35 -3.74
CA ARG A 211 9.55 -15.99 -4.93
C ARG A 211 10.66 -16.98 -4.58
N GLN A 212 11.63 -16.57 -3.76
CA GLN A 212 12.76 -17.39 -3.35
C GLN A 212 12.31 -18.60 -2.52
N VAL A 213 11.48 -18.39 -1.51
CA VAL A 213 10.96 -19.44 -0.62
C VAL A 213 10.17 -20.49 -1.39
N ARG A 214 9.28 -20.07 -2.31
CA ARG A 214 8.53 -20.99 -3.17
C ARG A 214 9.43 -21.77 -4.12
N ALA A 215 10.42 -21.11 -4.74
CA ALA A 215 11.38 -21.78 -5.61
C ALA A 215 12.23 -22.83 -4.86
N GLN A 216 12.48 -22.60 -3.56
CA GLN A 216 13.21 -23.52 -2.69
C GLN A 216 12.31 -24.58 -2.04
N GLY A 217 10.98 -24.54 -2.23
CA GLY A 217 10.04 -25.46 -1.59
C GLY A 217 9.99 -25.36 -0.06
N ARG A 218 10.37 -24.19 0.50
CA ARG A 218 10.39 -23.93 1.94
C ARG A 218 9.06 -23.35 2.43
N GLU A 219 8.78 -23.53 3.72
CA GLU A 219 7.67 -22.83 4.36
C GLU A 219 8.01 -21.35 4.54
N SER A 220 7.05 -20.47 4.26
CA SER A 220 7.18 -19.03 4.46
C SER A 220 7.05 -18.65 5.93
N ARG A 221 8.01 -17.85 6.44
CA ARG A 221 7.90 -17.18 7.75
C ARG A 221 7.06 -15.90 7.68
N PHE A 222 6.80 -15.38 6.48
CA PHE A 222 5.77 -14.38 6.27
C PHE A 222 4.41 -15.08 6.21
N LYS A 223 3.49 -14.69 7.09
CA LYS A 223 2.17 -15.29 7.24
C LYS A 223 1.07 -14.34 6.75
N GLY A 224 0.00 -14.87 6.19
CA GLY A 224 -1.17 -14.15 5.70
C GLY A 224 -1.03 -13.57 4.30
N ARG A 225 -1.46 -12.31 4.13
CA ARG A 225 -1.52 -11.62 2.85
C ARG A 225 -0.53 -10.46 2.76
N ASN A 226 0.02 -10.25 1.57
CA ASN A 226 0.84 -9.08 1.27
C ASN A 226 -0.04 -7.99 0.66
N PHE A 227 -0.11 -6.81 1.28
CA PHE A 227 -0.81 -5.67 0.70
C PHE A 227 -0.09 -5.14 -0.55
N VAL A 228 -0.85 -4.84 -1.61
CA VAL A 228 -0.35 -4.29 -2.88
C VAL A 228 -1.11 -3.03 -3.28
N PHE A 229 -0.40 -2.07 -3.85
CA PHE A 229 -0.91 -0.72 -4.15
C PHE A 229 -1.61 -0.63 -5.51
N ASP A 230 -2.50 -1.57 -5.77
CA ASP A 230 -3.28 -1.69 -7.00
C ASP A 230 -4.69 -2.25 -6.72
N ASP A 231 -5.53 -2.41 -7.75
CA ASP A 231 -6.94 -2.79 -7.58
C ASP A 231 -7.13 -4.18 -6.93
N ARG A 232 -6.08 -5.02 -6.82
CA ARG A 232 -6.12 -6.30 -6.09
C ARG A 232 -6.12 -6.12 -4.57
N LEU A 233 -5.57 -5.00 -4.08
CA LEU A 233 -5.35 -4.63 -2.66
C LEU A 233 -4.46 -5.58 -1.84
N SER A 234 -4.48 -6.88 -2.10
CA SER A 234 -3.62 -7.84 -1.43
C SER A 234 -3.40 -9.08 -2.29
N GLU A 235 -2.33 -9.81 -2.01
CA GLU A 235 -2.03 -11.10 -2.60
C GLU A 235 -1.86 -12.14 -1.49
N ARG A 236 -2.41 -13.35 -1.69
CA ARG A 236 -2.27 -14.42 -0.70
C ARG A 236 -0.85 -15.00 -0.71
N ILE A 237 -0.20 -15.01 0.45
CA ILE A 237 1.12 -15.64 0.63
C ILE A 237 0.96 -17.00 1.29
N THR A 238 0.24 -17.06 2.41
CA THR A 238 -0.15 -18.28 3.13
C THR A 238 -1.64 -18.24 3.49
N ASP A 239 -2.16 -19.33 4.06
CA ASP A 239 -3.56 -19.45 4.47
C ASP A 239 -3.84 -18.89 5.89
N ASP A 240 -2.81 -18.41 6.59
CA ASP A 240 -2.93 -17.82 7.91
C ASP A 240 -3.84 -16.59 7.92
N LEU A 241 -4.83 -16.60 8.80
CA LEU A 241 -5.83 -15.54 8.92
C LEU A 241 -5.47 -14.58 10.05
N LEU A 242 -4.62 -13.58 9.78
CA LEU A 242 -4.12 -12.67 10.80
C LEU A 242 -4.98 -11.42 11.04
N GLY A 243 -5.76 -11.03 10.04
CA GLY A 243 -6.56 -9.81 10.10
C GLY A 243 -7.82 -9.96 10.93
N THR A 244 -8.30 -8.81 11.42
CA THR A 244 -9.53 -8.71 12.22
C THR A 244 -10.41 -7.62 11.65
N CYS A 245 -11.69 -7.91 11.49
CA CYS A 245 -12.65 -6.96 10.97
C CYS A 245 -12.76 -5.77 11.91
N VAL A 246 -12.51 -4.57 11.39
CA VAL A 246 -12.56 -3.34 12.18
C VAL A 246 -13.98 -2.94 12.59
N GLN A 247 -15.00 -3.65 12.11
CA GLN A 247 -16.41 -3.35 12.40
C GLN A 247 -17.03 -4.30 13.43
N CYS A 248 -16.61 -5.57 13.45
CA CYS A 248 -17.20 -6.58 14.35
C CYS A 248 -16.18 -7.41 15.14
N GLY A 249 -14.88 -7.31 14.86
CA GLY A 249 -13.85 -8.09 15.53
C GLY A 249 -13.69 -9.54 15.04
N GLN A 250 -14.44 -9.98 14.02
CA GLN A 250 -14.27 -11.31 13.43
C GLN A 250 -12.97 -11.41 12.62
N ALA A 251 -12.27 -12.54 12.71
CA ALA A 251 -11.10 -12.83 11.89
C ALA A 251 -11.43 -12.77 10.38
N THR A 252 -10.60 -12.06 9.62
CA THR A 252 -10.72 -11.87 8.17
C THR A 252 -9.45 -11.24 7.61
N ASP A 253 -9.01 -11.66 6.43
CA ASP A 253 -7.90 -11.06 5.68
C ASP A 253 -8.41 -10.16 4.53
N ARG A 254 -9.73 -10.06 4.37
CA ARG A 254 -10.38 -9.20 3.38
C ARG A 254 -10.15 -7.72 3.73
N ILE A 255 -9.42 -7.04 2.87
CA ILE A 255 -9.23 -5.59 2.89
C ILE A 255 -9.95 -4.96 1.70
N ALA A 256 -10.65 -3.84 1.92
CA ALA A 256 -11.41 -3.15 0.89
C ALA A 256 -11.37 -1.63 1.12
N ASN A 257 -11.72 -0.85 0.10
CA ASN A 257 -12.04 0.57 0.29
C ASN A 257 -13.53 0.71 0.51
N CYS A 258 -13.94 1.64 1.38
CA CYS A 258 -15.32 2.06 1.54
C CYS A 258 -15.91 2.45 0.18
N MET A 259 -17.08 1.90 -0.16
CA MET A 259 -17.75 2.16 -1.43
C MET A 259 -18.41 3.54 -1.54
N GLU A 260 -18.49 4.29 -0.46
CA GLU A 260 -18.83 5.71 -0.54
C GLU A 260 -17.61 6.46 -1.13
N GLU A 261 -17.76 6.96 -2.36
CA GLU A 261 -16.67 7.47 -3.20
C GLU A 261 -15.89 8.63 -2.56
N SER A 262 -16.54 9.46 -1.74
CA SER A 262 -15.86 10.59 -1.07
C SER A 262 -15.06 10.16 0.17
N CYS A 263 -15.49 9.08 0.82
CA CYS A 263 -14.84 8.48 1.96
C CYS A 263 -13.60 7.72 1.52
N ASN A 264 -13.78 6.69 0.66
CA ASN A 264 -12.73 5.82 0.14
C ASN A 264 -11.72 5.37 1.24
N LEU A 265 -12.23 5.12 2.44
CA LEU A 265 -11.47 4.67 3.60
C LEU A 265 -11.11 3.20 3.43
N LEU A 266 -9.83 2.86 3.53
CA LEU A 266 -9.34 1.49 3.50
C LEU A 266 -9.60 0.81 4.86
N LEU A 267 -10.16 -0.39 4.84
CA LEU A 267 -10.50 -1.14 6.05
C LEU A 267 -10.43 -2.65 5.85
N VAL A 268 -10.09 -3.35 6.94
CA VAL A 268 -10.23 -4.81 7.04
C VAL A 268 -11.68 -5.12 7.41
N GLN A 269 -12.41 -5.77 6.50
CA GLN A 269 -13.86 -5.96 6.59
C GLN A 269 -14.25 -7.38 6.23
N CYS A 270 -14.91 -8.09 7.16
CA CYS A 270 -15.37 -9.45 6.91
C CYS A 270 -16.57 -9.46 5.94
N PRO A 271 -16.84 -10.58 5.25
CA PRO A 271 -17.97 -10.68 4.32
C PRO A 271 -19.33 -10.33 4.92
N GLN A 272 -19.55 -10.62 6.22
CA GLN A 272 -20.80 -10.31 6.90
C GLN A 272 -21.02 -8.80 7.05
N CYS A 273 -19.99 -8.07 7.50
CA CYS A 273 -20.07 -6.61 7.60
C CYS A 273 -20.09 -5.95 6.21
N ALA A 274 -19.39 -6.51 5.22
CA ALA A 274 -19.51 -6.07 3.83
C ALA A 274 -20.95 -6.13 3.34
N ALA A 275 -21.65 -7.24 3.58
CA ALA A 275 -23.06 -7.37 3.22
C ALA A 275 -23.96 -6.41 4.03
N LYS A 276 -23.76 -6.31 5.35
CA LYS A 276 -24.55 -5.43 6.24
C LYS A 276 -24.42 -3.96 5.84
N TYR A 277 -23.20 -3.52 5.56
CA TYR A 277 -22.88 -2.11 5.30
C TYR A 277 -22.69 -1.77 3.82
N ALA A 278 -23.06 -2.66 2.89
CA ALA A 278 -22.88 -2.46 1.45
C ALA A 278 -21.45 -2.05 1.07
N ASP A 279 -20.46 -2.78 1.60
CA ASP A 279 -19.02 -2.51 1.46
C ASP A 279 -18.58 -1.11 1.94
N CYS A 280 -19.40 -0.44 2.75
CA CYS A 280 -19.05 0.82 3.40
C CYS A 280 -18.44 0.60 4.78
N CYS A 281 -17.65 1.58 5.23
CA CYS A 281 -16.99 1.53 6.53
C CYS A 281 -17.93 1.78 7.72
N SER A 282 -19.11 2.36 7.50
CA SER A 282 -20.03 2.73 8.57
C SER A 282 -21.48 2.82 8.08
N PRO A 283 -22.49 2.80 8.99
CA PRO A 283 -23.88 3.06 8.65
C PRO A 283 -24.10 4.39 7.90
N SER A 284 -23.42 5.47 8.30
CA SER A 284 -23.49 6.77 7.62
C SER A 284 -23.04 6.69 6.16
N CYS A 285 -21.88 6.08 5.88
CA CYS A 285 -21.40 5.90 4.51
C CYS A 285 -22.34 5.01 3.69
N ARG A 286 -22.94 3.99 4.32
CA ARG A 286 -23.92 3.11 3.69
C ARG A 286 -25.17 3.88 3.24
N GLU A 287 -25.73 4.75 4.07
CA GLU A 287 -26.91 5.55 3.69
C GLU A 287 -26.64 6.39 2.43
N ILE A 288 -25.47 7.03 2.36
CA ILE A 288 -25.06 7.82 1.18
C ILE A 288 -24.85 6.92 -0.03
N HIS A 289 -24.16 5.78 0.14
CA HIS A 289 -23.83 4.87 -0.96
C HIS A 289 -25.07 4.20 -1.58
N LEU A 290 -26.14 4.00 -0.80
CA LEU A 290 -27.38 3.40 -1.29
C LEU A 290 -28.29 4.38 -2.05
N LEU A 291 -27.97 5.67 -2.09
CA LEU A 291 -28.71 6.64 -2.90
C LEU A 291 -28.53 6.36 -4.41
N PRO A 292 -29.47 6.81 -5.26
CA PRO A 292 -29.26 6.86 -6.71
C PRO A 292 -27.98 7.61 -7.09
N VAL A 293 -27.32 7.20 -8.17
CA VAL A 293 -26.01 7.76 -8.60
C VAL A 293 -26.07 9.27 -8.78
N GLU A 294 -27.19 9.81 -9.26
CA GLU A 294 -27.42 11.24 -9.43
C GLU A 294 -27.43 11.97 -8.08
N ALA A 295 -28.09 11.41 -7.07
CA ALA A 295 -28.13 11.95 -5.72
C ALA A 295 -26.77 11.82 -5.02
N GLN A 296 -26.04 10.73 -5.24
CA GLN A 296 -24.65 10.61 -4.77
C GLN A 296 -23.75 11.69 -5.39
N ARG A 297 -23.90 11.98 -6.69
CA ARG A 297 -23.15 13.05 -7.36
C ARG A 297 -23.51 14.42 -6.80
N GLU A 298 -24.80 14.68 -6.56
CA GLU A 298 -25.27 15.93 -5.97
C GLU A 298 -24.74 16.10 -4.54
N TRP A 299 -24.79 15.05 -3.71
CA TRP A 299 -24.22 15.03 -2.36
C TRP A 299 -22.73 15.44 -2.35
N ARG A 300 -21.97 14.96 -3.34
CA ARG A 300 -20.54 15.25 -3.48
C ARG A 300 -20.23 16.68 -3.94
N LYS A 301 -21.19 17.42 -4.51
CA LYS A 301 -20.94 18.80 -4.95
C LYS A 301 -20.61 19.68 -3.75
N GLY A 302 -19.52 20.45 -3.88
CA GLY A 302 -19.04 21.33 -2.81
C GLY A 302 -18.34 20.62 -1.64
N ARG A 303 -18.22 19.29 -1.65
CA ARG A 303 -17.50 18.53 -0.63
C ARG A 303 -16.10 18.13 -1.12
N VAL A 304 -15.13 18.12 -0.21
CA VAL A 304 -13.77 17.64 -0.52
C VAL A 304 -13.79 16.12 -0.57
N THR A 305 -13.78 15.56 -1.79
CA THR A 305 -13.89 14.11 -2.03
C THR A 305 -12.56 13.43 -2.32
N ARG A 306 -11.46 14.19 -2.46
CA ARG A 306 -10.14 13.65 -2.79
C ARG A 306 -9.18 13.77 -1.61
N SER A 307 -8.74 12.62 -1.12
CA SER A 307 -7.58 12.53 -0.24
C SER A 307 -6.29 12.43 -1.06
N THR A 308 -5.25 13.15 -0.66
CA THR A 308 -3.88 12.96 -1.18
C THR A 308 -3.14 11.81 -0.49
N ILE A 309 -3.68 11.32 0.62
CA ILE A 309 -3.11 10.28 1.48
C ILE A 309 -4.10 9.10 1.54
N THR A 310 -3.58 7.88 1.59
CA THR A 310 -4.43 6.71 1.87
C THR A 310 -5.05 6.88 3.25
N LYS A 311 -6.37 6.96 3.32
CA LYS A 311 -7.11 6.93 4.59
C LYS A 311 -7.29 5.46 4.93
N ALA A 312 -6.92 5.05 6.13
CA ALA A 312 -7.17 3.70 6.62
C ALA A 312 -7.65 3.73 8.08
N VAL A 313 -8.44 2.73 8.48
CA VAL A 313 -8.81 2.58 9.89
C VAL A 313 -7.56 2.16 10.69
N THR A 314 -7.12 3.03 11.60
CA THR A 314 -5.94 2.79 12.44
C THR A 314 -6.28 2.36 13.87
N ASN A 315 -7.51 2.61 14.32
CA ASN A 315 -8.01 2.22 15.63
C ASN A 315 -9.36 1.50 15.48
N ALA A 316 -9.32 0.16 15.56
CA ALA A 316 -10.51 -0.67 15.41
C ALA A 316 -11.54 -0.43 16.54
N GLN A 317 -11.10 -0.20 17.78
CA GLN A 317 -12.01 0.01 18.91
C GLN A 317 -12.79 1.32 18.76
N ALA A 318 -12.11 2.40 18.43
CA ALA A 318 -12.76 3.68 18.16
C ALA A 318 -13.71 3.60 16.96
N HIS A 319 -13.35 2.82 15.94
CA HIS A 319 -14.21 2.61 14.77
C HIS A 319 -15.46 1.79 15.10
N GLN A 320 -15.34 0.78 15.97
CA GLN A 320 -16.48 0.00 16.47
C GLN A 320 -17.42 0.87 17.31
N GLU A 321 -16.88 1.76 18.14
CA GLU A 321 -17.69 2.69 18.92
C GLU A 321 -18.49 3.63 18.01
N LEU A 322 -17.84 4.22 17.02
CA LEU A 322 -18.51 5.04 16.00
C LEU A 322 -19.66 4.28 15.31
N ILE A 323 -19.46 3.00 14.99
CA ILE A 323 -20.51 2.18 14.39
C ILE A 323 -21.68 1.99 15.36
N ARG A 324 -21.42 1.68 16.63
CA ARG A 324 -22.47 1.51 17.65
C ARG A 324 -23.31 2.78 17.83
N GLU A 325 -22.64 3.93 17.92
CA GLU A 325 -23.29 5.23 18.02
C GLU A 325 -24.18 5.52 16.79
N GLN A 326 -23.66 5.26 15.59
CA GLN A 326 -24.40 5.45 14.35
C GLN A 326 -25.58 4.48 14.22
N GLU A 327 -25.46 3.23 14.66
CA GLU A 327 -26.58 2.29 14.66
C GLU A 327 -27.67 2.71 15.64
N ALA A 328 -27.31 3.17 16.84
CA ALA A 328 -28.26 3.69 17.82
C ALA A 328 -28.99 4.95 17.31
N ALA A 329 -28.25 5.89 16.72
CA ALA A 329 -28.83 7.10 16.14
C ALA A 329 -29.73 6.80 14.93
N LEU A 330 -29.34 5.84 14.08
CA LEU A 330 -30.16 5.40 12.94
C LEU A 330 -31.46 4.73 13.42
N ALA A 331 -31.40 3.91 14.47
CA ALA A 331 -32.58 3.27 15.05
C ALA A 331 -33.56 4.29 15.67
N LEU A 332 -33.04 5.39 16.23
CA LEU A 332 -33.86 6.45 16.83
C LEU A 332 -34.46 7.40 15.80
N ASN A 333 -33.64 7.84 14.83
CA ASN A 333 -33.99 8.95 13.93
C ASN A 333 -34.46 8.48 12.54
N GLY A 334 -34.26 7.22 12.20
CA GLY A 334 -34.55 6.65 10.87
C GLY A 334 -33.54 7.02 9.78
N THR A 335 -32.72 8.06 9.99
CA THR A 335 -31.60 8.47 9.11
C THR A 335 -30.48 9.14 9.90
N LEU A 336 -29.24 8.97 9.46
CA LEU A 336 -28.07 9.72 9.94
C LEU A 336 -27.83 11.01 9.18
N HIS A 337 -28.55 11.23 8.08
CA HIS A 337 -28.40 12.40 7.22
C HIS A 337 -29.76 12.94 6.79
N PRO A 338 -30.47 13.67 7.69
CA PRO A 338 -31.75 14.31 7.35
C PRO A 338 -31.70 15.16 6.08
N GLU A 339 -30.54 15.77 5.80
CA GLU A 339 -30.27 16.59 4.63
C GLU A 339 -30.28 15.82 3.29
N LEU A 340 -30.18 14.48 3.30
CA LEU A 340 -30.26 13.67 2.07
C LEU A 340 -31.65 13.74 1.42
N SER A 341 -32.68 14.06 2.20
CA SER A 341 -34.03 14.27 1.68
C SER A 341 -34.08 15.41 0.66
N ASP A 342 -33.40 16.52 0.95
CA ASP A 342 -33.29 17.67 0.05
C ASP A 342 -32.43 17.37 -1.18
N VAL A 343 -31.35 16.60 -0.99
CA VAL A 343 -30.51 16.13 -2.11
C VAL A 343 -31.34 15.28 -3.06
N THR A 344 -32.12 14.33 -2.53
CA THR A 344 -32.94 13.42 -3.33
C THR A 344 -34.03 14.17 -4.10
N ARG A 345 -34.71 15.14 -3.46
CA ARG A 345 -35.72 16.01 -4.12
C ARG A 345 -35.16 16.85 -5.26
N LYS A 346 -33.88 17.23 -5.22
CA LYS A 346 -33.25 18.04 -6.28
C LYS A 346 -33.00 17.26 -7.56
N VAL A 347 -32.84 15.95 -7.49
CA VAL A 347 -32.47 15.09 -8.64
C VAL A 347 -33.56 14.14 -9.09
N ILE A 348 -34.57 13.86 -8.25
CA ILE A 348 -35.76 13.10 -8.63
C ILE A 348 -36.90 14.11 -8.77
N PRO A 349 -37.35 14.46 -9.99
CA PRO A 349 -38.53 15.30 -10.16
C PRO A 349 -39.71 14.62 -9.48
N ALA A 350 -40.55 15.39 -8.77
CA ALA A 350 -41.82 14.88 -8.28
C ALA A 350 -42.62 14.38 -9.51
N SER A 351 -42.96 13.09 -9.50
CA SER A 351 -43.79 12.44 -10.51
C SER A 351 -45.20 12.98 -10.51
#